data_AF-A0A094EYI9-F1
#
_entry.id   AF-A0A094EYI9-F1
#
_cell.length_a   1.000
_cell.length_b   1.000
_cell.length_c   1.000
_cell.angle_alpha   90.00
_cell.angle_beta   90.00
_cell.angle_gamma   90.00
#
_symmetry.space_group_name_H-M   'P 1'
#
loop_
_entity.id
_entity.type
_entity.pdbx_description
1 polymer ?
#
loop_
_entity_poly.entity_id
_entity_poly.type
_entity_poly.pdbx_seq_one_letter_code
_entity_poly.pdbx_strand_id
1 'polypeptide(L)'
;MTAQLRVIVCGQTAQIANGVKAGLLPEYETIHVVFSAAAGAKDIPMLLSGQTPLVADEPNVGTGNYSKKADAIITGGAYDDEKFNKMRDACAELPGNGGIPWLRPNMSTPTPPIGSVTPSDPI
;
A
#
# COMPACT_ATOMS: atom_id res chain seq x y z
N MET A 1 -21.16 3.72 13.89
CA MET A 1 -20.18 4.35 12.99
C MET A 1 -19.09 3.33 12.73
N THR A 2 -19.04 2.75 11.54
CA THR A 2 -17.96 1.85 11.13
C THR A 2 -16.68 2.68 10.98
N ALA A 3 -15.64 2.37 11.75
CA ALA A 3 -14.35 3.01 11.59
C ALA A 3 -13.75 2.57 10.25
N GLN A 4 -13.36 3.53 9.42
CA GLN A 4 -12.68 3.27 8.15
C GLN A 4 -11.36 2.54 8.42
N LEU A 5 -11.12 1.42 7.74
CA LEU A 5 -9.90 0.61 7.93
C LEU A 5 -8.71 1.26 7.25
N ARG A 6 -7.57 1.31 7.93
CA ARG A 6 -6.38 2.02 7.47
C ARG A 6 -5.47 1.06 6.74
N VAL A 7 -5.17 1.31 5.48
CA VAL A 7 -4.37 0.39 4.67
C VAL A 7 -3.12 1.05 4.12
N ILE A 8 -2.05 0.27 4.03
CA ILE A 8 -0.84 0.61 3.29
C ILE A 8 -0.94 -0.06 1.92
N VAL A 9 -0.71 0.69 0.85
CA VAL A 9 -0.73 0.15 -0.52
C VAL A 9 0.68 0.15 -1.09
N CYS A 10 1.14 -0.98 -1.60
CA CYS A 10 2.40 -1.10 -2.31
C CYS A 10 2.10 -1.17 -3.81
N GLY A 11 2.45 -0.12 -4.55
CA GLY A 11 2.13 0.04 -5.97
C GLY A 11 3.38 0.29 -6.83
N GLN A 12 3.22 0.25 -8.15
CA GLN A 12 4.32 0.55 -9.08
C GLN A 12 4.37 2.03 -9.47
N THR A 13 3.20 2.68 -9.61
CA THR A 13 3.10 4.08 -10.05
C THR A 13 2.04 4.82 -9.26
N ALA A 14 2.23 6.13 -9.09
CA ALA A 14 1.26 7.00 -8.42
C ALA A 14 -0.11 6.99 -9.09
N GLN A 15 -0.15 6.87 -10.42
CA GLN A 15 -1.40 6.78 -11.18
C GLN A 15 -2.21 5.53 -10.80
N ILE A 16 -1.57 4.35 -10.74
CA ILE A 16 -2.24 3.10 -10.35
C ILE A 16 -2.69 3.20 -8.89
N ALA A 17 -1.82 3.69 -8.01
CA ALA A 17 -2.16 3.86 -6.59
C ALA A 17 -3.36 4.77 -6.39
N ASN A 18 -3.48 5.88 -7.14
CA ASN A 18 -4.66 6.76 -7.07
C ASN A 18 -5.95 6.06 -7.51
N GLY A 19 -5.90 5.22 -8.56
CA GLY A 19 -7.03 4.39 -8.96
C GLY A 19 -7.46 3.41 -7.87
N VAL A 20 -6.49 2.72 -7.25
CA VAL A 20 -6.74 1.80 -6.13
C VAL A 20 -7.34 2.55 -4.94
N LYS A 21 -6.77 3.70 -4.55
CA LYS A 21 -7.30 4.55 -3.48
C LYS A 21 -8.76 4.93 -3.70
N ALA A 22 -9.12 5.34 -4.92
CA ALA A 22 -10.48 5.72 -5.25
C ALA A 22 -11.44 4.52 -5.16
N GLY A 23 -11.01 3.33 -5.59
CA GLY A 23 -11.83 2.11 -5.54
C GLY A 23 -11.94 1.48 -4.14
N LEU A 24 -11.08 1.87 -3.21
CA LEU A 24 -11.08 1.40 -1.81
C LEU A 24 -12.01 2.21 -0.90
N LEU A 25 -12.48 3.37 -1.36
CA LEU A 25 -13.44 4.18 -0.64
C LEU A 25 -14.87 3.64 -0.81
N PRO A 26 -15.74 3.81 0.21
CA PRO A 26 -15.50 4.50 1.48
C PRO A 26 -14.94 3.62 2.61
N GLU A 27 -14.80 2.30 2.43
CA GLU A 27 -14.51 1.38 3.53
C GLU A 27 -13.07 1.45 4.04
N TYR A 28 -12.13 1.84 3.17
CA TYR A 28 -10.70 1.86 3.49
C TYR A 28 -10.06 3.23 3.24
N GLU A 29 -9.21 3.66 4.17
CA GLU A 29 -8.34 4.82 4.07
C GLU A 29 -6.95 4.37 3.68
N THR A 30 -6.44 4.76 2.51
CA THR A 30 -5.04 4.53 2.17
C THR A 30 -4.15 5.59 2.81
N ILE A 31 -3.52 5.25 3.94
CA ILE A 31 -2.73 6.19 4.73
C ILE A 31 -1.32 6.40 4.16
N HIS A 32 -0.78 5.40 3.49
CA HIS A 32 0.57 5.41 2.94
C HIS A 32 0.65 4.59 1.66
N VAL A 33 1.41 5.07 0.68
CA VAL A 33 1.70 4.35 -0.56
C VAL A 33 3.21 4.18 -0.72
N VAL A 34 3.62 2.93 -0.90
CA VAL A 34 5.01 2.53 -1.12
C VAL A 34 5.22 2.20 -2.60
N PHE A 35 6.29 2.71 -3.21
CA PHE A 35 6.61 2.43 -4.63
C PHE A 35 7.78 1.48 -4.86
N SER A 36 8.53 1.13 -3.81
CA SER A 36 9.64 0.18 -3.90
C SER A 36 9.71 -0.73 -2.68
N ALA A 37 10.23 -1.95 -2.84
CA ALA A 37 10.43 -2.87 -1.72
C ALA A 37 11.44 -2.32 -0.68
N ALA A 38 12.38 -1.49 -1.12
CA ALA A 38 13.35 -0.84 -0.24
C ALA A 38 12.72 0.24 0.63
N ALA A 39 11.80 1.06 0.08
CA ALA A 39 11.01 2.01 0.86
C ALA A 39 10.08 1.26 1.81
N GLY A 40 9.37 0.24 1.32
CA GLY A 40 8.45 -0.56 2.14
C GLY A 40 9.11 -1.23 3.34
N ALA A 41 10.32 -1.78 3.16
CA ALA A 41 11.09 -2.37 4.26
C ALA A 41 11.50 -1.36 5.35
N LYS A 42 11.49 -0.05 5.06
CA LYS A 42 11.77 1.01 6.05
C LYS A 42 10.47 1.55 6.64
N ASP A 43 9.50 1.86 5.78
CA ASP A 43 8.30 2.60 6.17
C ASP A 43 7.26 1.71 6.84
N ILE A 44 7.09 0.47 6.35
CA ILE A 44 6.06 -0.45 6.87
C ILE A 44 6.30 -0.74 8.35
N PRO A 45 7.50 -1.18 8.81
CA PRO A 45 7.71 -1.45 10.23
C PRO A 45 7.38 -0.26 11.13
N MET A 46 7.76 0.96 10.71
CA MET A 46 7.45 2.19 11.45
C MET A 46 5.94 2.42 11.56
N LEU A 47 5.20 2.31 10.45
CA LEU A 47 3.76 2.49 10.41
C LEU A 47 3.01 1.47 11.26
N LEU A 48 3.50 0.22 11.33
CA LEU A 48 2.92 -0.83 12.18
C LEU A 48 3.22 -0.60 13.66
N SER A 49 4.36 0.01 13.98
CA SER A 49 4.71 0.48 15.32
C SER A 49 3.99 1.78 15.73
N GLY A 50 3.17 2.37 14.85
CA GLY A 50 2.49 3.64 15.10
C GLY A 50 3.42 4.86 15.03
N GLN A 51 4.57 4.72 14.36
CA GLN A 51 5.50 5.80 14.07
C GLN A 51 5.25 6.37 12.68
N THR A 52 5.54 7.65 12.53
CA THR A 52 5.50 8.35 11.23
C THR A 52 6.80 8.07 10.46
N PRO A 53 6.72 7.58 9.21
CA PRO A 53 7.90 7.47 8.34
C PRO A 53 8.62 8.80 8.24
N LEU A 54 9.96 8.77 8.30
CA LEU A 54 10.77 9.95 7.99
C LEU A 54 10.48 10.35 6.55
N VAL A 55 10.37 11.66 6.29
CA VAL A 55 10.02 12.25 4.99
C VAL A 55 10.69 11.45 3.87
N ALA A 56 9.88 10.71 3.10
CA ALA A 56 10.39 9.91 2.01
C ALA A 56 10.87 10.84 0.89
N ASP A 57 12.01 10.51 0.30
CA ASP A 57 12.49 11.13 -0.94
C ASP A 57 11.50 10.89 -2.11
N GLU A 58 10.57 9.93 -1.95
CA GLU A 58 9.51 9.61 -2.92
C GLU A 58 8.15 10.20 -2.51
N PRO A 59 7.35 10.68 -3.48
CA PRO A 59 6.05 11.30 -3.20
C PRO A 59 5.05 10.27 -2.68
N ASN A 60 4.73 10.30 -1.37
CA ASN A 60 3.61 9.53 -0.82
C ASN A 60 2.28 10.12 -1.29
N VAL A 61 1.48 9.33 -2.02
CA VAL A 61 0.14 9.73 -2.47
C VAL A 61 -0.98 9.32 -1.50
N GLY A 62 -0.68 8.75 -0.35
CA GLY A 62 -1.64 8.43 0.72
C GLY A 62 -2.16 9.67 1.45
N THR A 63 -3.10 9.49 2.39
CA THR A 63 -3.62 10.61 3.21
C THR A 63 -2.58 11.16 4.19
N GLY A 64 -1.53 10.40 4.50
CA GLY A 64 -0.50 10.79 5.47
C GLY A 64 -1.02 10.83 6.92
N ASN A 65 -2.24 10.36 7.17
CA ASN A 65 -2.80 10.32 8.50
C ASN A 65 -2.23 9.11 9.25
N TYR A 66 -1.27 9.36 10.14
CA TYR A 66 -0.65 8.32 10.97
C TYR A 66 -1.08 8.39 12.44
N SER A 67 -2.26 8.98 12.71
CA SER A 67 -2.83 9.05 14.07
C SER A 67 -3.08 7.67 14.71
N LYS A 68 -3.17 6.62 13.88
CA LYS A 68 -3.26 5.22 14.28
C LYS A 68 -2.44 4.37 13.32
N LYS A 69 -1.98 3.21 13.80
CA LYS A 69 -1.29 2.20 12.98
C LYS A 69 -2.18 1.70 11.84
N ALA A 70 -1.55 1.13 10.81
CA ALA A 70 -2.27 0.46 9.74
C ALA A 70 -2.99 -0.81 10.24
N ASP A 71 -4.12 -1.14 9.61
CA ASP A 71 -4.92 -2.33 9.83
C ASP A 71 -4.61 -3.45 8.82
N ALA A 72 -4.11 -3.11 7.63
CA ALA A 72 -3.70 -4.07 6.60
C ALA A 72 -2.64 -3.51 5.65
N ILE A 73 -1.93 -4.41 4.96
CA ILE A 73 -1.03 -4.08 3.85
C ILE A 73 -1.54 -4.76 2.59
N ILE A 74 -1.60 -4.03 1.49
CA ILE A 74 -2.03 -4.51 0.17
C ILE A 74 -0.88 -4.34 -0.80
N THR A 75 -0.40 -5.43 -1.40
CA THR A 75 0.64 -5.39 -2.42
C THR A 75 0.05 -5.50 -3.82
N GLY A 76 0.59 -4.77 -4.79
CA GLY A 76 0.25 -4.89 -6.20
C GLY A 76 1.05 -5.98 -6.92
N GLY A 77 0.66 -6.30 -8.16
CA GLY A 77 1.30 -7.35 -8.96
C GLY A 77 2.78 -7.10 -9.32
N ALA A 78 3.29 -5.89 -9.12
CA ALA A 78 4.72 -5.58 -9.31
C ALA A 78 5.63 -6.13 -8.19
N TYR A 79 5.04 -6.64 -7.10
CA TYR A 79 5.72 -7.22 -5.95
C TYR A 79 5.75 -8.75 -6.06
N ASP A 80 6.79 -9.23 -6.74
CA ASP A 80 7.19 -10.63 -6.77
C ASP A 80 7.54 -11.16 -5.36
N ASP A 81 7.82 -12.46 -5.27
CA ASP A 81 8.08 -13.13 -3.99
C ASP A 81 9.26 -12.51 -3.24
N GLU A 82 10.31 -12.14 -3.96
CA GLU A 82 11.52 -11.55 -3.40
C GLU A 82 11.22 -10.17 -2.77
N LYS A 83 10.56 -9.29 -3.52
CA LYS A 83 10.17 -7.95 -3.02
C LYS A 83 9.20 -8.04 -1.85
N PHE A 84 8.25 -8.96 -1.92
CA PHE A 84 7.27 -9.19 -0.87
C PHE A 84 7.93 -9.69 0.41
N ASN A 85 8.79 -10.71 0.31
CA ASN A 85 9.51 -11.27 1.45
C ASN A 85 10.46 -10.23 2.05
N LYS A 86 11.17 -9.45 1.23
CA LYS A 86 12.02 -8.35 1.73
C LYS A 86 11.29 -7.37 2.65
N MET A 87 10.07 -6.96 2.27
CA MET A 87 9.27 -6.06 3.11
C MET A 87 8.74 -6.75 4.36
N ARG A 88 8.39 -8.03 4.25
CA ARG A 88 7.81 -8.79 5.34
C ARG A 88 8.85 -9.24 6.37
N ASP A 89 10.05 -9.58 5.94
CA ASP A 89 11.19 -9.93 6.79
C ASP A 89 11.65 -8.70 7.59
N ALA A 90 11.52 -7.50 7.02
CA ALA A 90 11.79 -6.26 7.75
C ALA A 90 10.83 -6.02 8.94
N CYS A 91 9.68 -6.70 8.95
CA CYS A 91 8.71 -6.66 10.04
C CYS A 91 8.90 -7.82 11.06
N ALA A 92 9.86 -8.73 10.85
CA ALA A 92 9.99 -9.97 11.62
C ALA A 92 10.19 -9.75 13.13
N GLU A 93 10.86 -8.65 13.49
CA GLU A 93 11.11 -8.26 14.90
C GLU A 93 9.87 -7.64 15.57
N LEU A 94 8.81 -7.33 14.82
CA LEU A 94 7.57 -6.83 15.38
C LEU A 94 6.73 -7.98 15.94
N PRO A 95 6.03 -7.78 17.07
CA PRO A 95 5.11 -8.78 17.60
C PRO A 95 4.12 -9.28 16.53
N GLY A 96 4.12 -10.58 16.26
CA GLY A 96 3.27 -11.20 15.25
C GLY A 96 3.61 -10.78 13.81
N ASN A 97 4.86 -10.41 13.53
CA ASN A 97 5.30 -9.89 12.23
C ASN A 97 4.46 -8.68 11.74
N GLY A 98 4.19 -7.77 12.69
CA GLY A 98 3.31 -6.63 12.47
C GLY A 98 1.83 -6.90 12.80
N GLY A 99 1.44 -8.15 13.04
CA GLY A 99 0.14 -8.52 13.62
C GLY A 99 -1.07 -8.14 12.78
N ILE A 100 -0.88 -7.87 11.49
CA ILE A 100 -1.92 -7.44 10.54
C ILE A 100 -1.90 -8.29 9.26
N PRO A 101 -3.04 -8.42 8.56
CA PRO A 101 -3.10 -9.13 7.29
C PRO A 101 -2.27 -8.44 6.20
N TRP A 102 -1.53 -9.26 5.45
CA TRP A 102 -0.89 -8.90 4.19
C TRP A 102 -1.67 -9.51 3.03
N LEU A 103 -2.26 -8.66 2.21
CA LEU A 103 -3.03 -9.03 1.05
C LEU A 103 -2.13 -8.95 -0.18
N ARG A 104 -2.05 -10.06 -0.92
CA ARG A 104 -1.26 -10.16 -2.15
C ARG A 104 -2.13 -10.72 -3.27
N PRO A 105 -2.08 -10.17 -4.49
CA PRO A 105 -2.80 -10.70 -5.62
C PRO A 105 -2.33 -12.12 -5.93
N ASN A 106 -3.27 -12.94 -6.39
CA ASN A 106 -2.92 -14.26 -6.90
C ASN A 106 -2.19 -14.08 -8.24
N MET A 107 -0.88 -14.27 -8.23
CA MET A 107 -0.02 -14.09 -9.41
C MET A 107 -0.23 -15.15 -10.49
N SER A 108 -1.01 -16.22 -10.23
CA SER A 108 -1.43 -17.18 -11.25
C SER A 108 -2.60 -16.69 -12.10
N THR A 109 -3.26 -15.59 -11.70
CA THR A 109 -4.33 -14.96 -12.48
C THR A 109 -3.76 -13.87 -13.39
N PRO A 110 -4.10 -13.84 -14.70
CA PRO A 110 -3.69 -12.75 -15.57
C PRO A 110 -4.13 -11.41 -15.00
N THR A 111 -3.23 -10.43 -14.98
CA THR A 111 -3.60 -9.07 -14.58
C THR A 111 -4.64 -8.52 -15.56
N PRO A 112 -5.71 -7.88 -15.07
CA PRO A 112 -6.68 -7.25 -15.95
C PRO A 112 -5.97 -6.22 -16.85
N PRO A 113 -6.43 -6.04 -18.10
CA PRO A 113 -5.86 -5.04 -18.99
C PRO A 113 -5.83 -3.68 -18.29
N ILE A 114 -4.74 -2.94 -18.44
CA ILE A 114 -4.71 -1.55 -18.01
C ILE A 114 -5.77 -0.84 -18.84
N GLY A 115 -6.82 -0.32 -18.18
CA GLY A 115 -7.87 0.42 -18.85
C GLY A 115 -7.25 1.52 -19.69
N SER A 116 -7.60 1.58 -20.98
CA SER A 116 -7.22 2.69 -21.84
C SER A 116 -7.77 3.97 -21.21
N VAL A 117 -6.90 4.92 -20.86
CA VAL A 117 -7.32 6.31 -20.69
C VAL A 117 -7.73 6.81 -22.07
N THR A 118 -8.96 6.55 -22.49
CA THR A 118 -9.53 7.27 -23.64
C THR A 118 -9.75 8.70 -23.18
N PRO A 119 -9.09 9.71 -23.78
CA PRO A 119 -9.48 11.09 -23.60
C PRO A 119 -10.78 11.28 -24.38
N SER A 120 -11.90 11.05 -23.73
CA SER A 120 -13.22 11.40 -24.25
C SER A 120 -14.03 11.99 -23.09
N ASP A 121 -14.01 13.30 -22.94
CA ASP A 121 -15.07 14.10 -23.55
C ASP A 121 -14.75 15.61 -23.53
N PRO A 122 -15.03 16.34 -24.63
CA PRO A 122 -14.95 17.79 -24.69
C PRO A 122 -16.20 18.43 -24.07
N ILE A 123 -16.03 19.60 -23.44
CA ILE A 123 -17.10 20.61 -23.29
C ILE A 123 -16.73 21.80 -24.17
#